data_AF-B5GCA1-F1
#
_entry.id   AF-B5GCA1-F1
#
_cell.length_a   1.000
_cell.length_b   1.000
_cell.length_c   1.000
_cell.angle_alpha   90.00
_cell.angle_beta   90.00
_cell.angle_gamma   90.00
#
_symmetry.space_group_name_H-M   'P 1'
#
loop_
_entity.id
_entity.type
_entity.pdbx_description
1 polymer ?
#
loop_
_entity_poly.entity_id
_entity_poly.type
_entity_poly.pdbx_seq_one_letter_code
_entity_poly.pdbx_strand_id
1 'polypeptide(L)'
;MTRSIPAYAVTDTLTDHGHPSSTHRHTWAPGHRVHQASPRTIRLWHDGPDEEQHLDEYAVLLRAAGYIVIAERPAGQRPRLRVTHR
;
A
#
# COMPACT_ATOMS: atom_id res chain seq x y z
N MET A 1 10.19 -12.71 19.29
CA MET A 1 10.69 -11.46 18.66
C MET A 1 9.64 -10.98 17.68
N THR A 2 8.97 -9.87 17.99
CA THR A 2 7.75 -9.51 17.28
C THR A 2 8.08 -8.64 16.06
N ARG A 3 8.20 -9.26 14.88
CA ARG A 3 8.60 -8.61 13.62
C ARG A 3 7.78 -7.34 13.37
N SER A 4 8.48 -6.22 13.20
CA SER A 4 7.91 -4.99 12.64
C SER A 4 7.82 -5.14 11.12
N ILE A 5 6.91 -4.40 10.51
CA ILE A 5 6.79 -4.34 9.05
C ILE A 5 7.18 -2.92 8.65
N PRO A 6 8.37 -2.74 8.06
CA PRO A 6 8.73 -1.43 7.55
C PRO A 6 7.87 -1.11 6.32
N ALA A 7 7.40 0.14 6.21
CA ALA A 7 6.65 0.59 5.03
C ALA A 7 7.42 0.36 3.72
N TYR A 8 8.75 0.47 3.77
CA TYR A 8 9.61 0.20 2.62
C TYR A 8 9.49 -1.23 2.09
N ALA A 9 9.24 -2.24 2.93
CA ALA A 9 9.05 -3.62 2.44
C ALA A 9 7.79 -3.77 1.58
N VAL A 10 6.72 -3.03 1.91
CA VAL A 10 5.49 -3.00 1.11
C VAL A 10 5.73 -2.22 -0.19
N THR A 11 6.46 -1.10 -0.13
CA THR A 11 6.89 -0.35 -1.32
C THR A 11 7.70 -1.22 -2.27
N ASP A 12 8.67 -1.96 -1.75
CA ASP A 12 9.57 -2.82 -2.51
C ASP A 12 8.78 -3.95 -3.18
N THR A 13 7.90 -4.62 -2.44
CA THR A 13 7.00 -5.66 -2.98
C THR A 13 6.17 -5.11 -4.15
N LEU A 14 5.53 -3.95 -3.99
CA LEU A 14 4.71 -3.36 -5.05
C LEU A 14 5.55 -2.91 -6.26
N THR A 15 6.75 -2.37 -6.01
CA THR A 15 7.65 -1.93 -7.08
C THR A 15 8.21 -3.09 -7.88
N ASP A 16 8.57 -4.19 -7.22
CA ASP A 16 9.03 -5.44 -7.86
C ASP A 16 7.94 -6.05 -8.76
N HIS A 17 6.68 -5.93 -8.34
CA HIS A 17 5.51 -6.33 -9.14
C HIS A 17 5.07 -5.28 -10.20
N GLY A 18 5.88 -4.25 -10.46
CA GLY A 18 5.63 -3.29 -11.55
C GLY A 18 4.72 -2.11 -11.21
N HIS A 19 4.38 -1.92 -9.93
CA HIS A 19 3.61 -0.76 -9.49
C HIS A 19 4.52 0.32 -8.90
N PRO A 20 4.80 1.43 -9.62
CA PRO A 20 5.74 2.45 -9.14
C PRO A 20 5.17 3.23 -7.95
N SER A 21 6.07 3.74 -7.11
CA SER A 21 5.70 4.64 -6.01
C SER A 21 5.48 6.07 -6.52
N SER A 22 4.40 6.71 -6.08
CA SER A 22 4.11 8.12 -6.42
C SER A 22 5.13 9.09 -5.80
N THR A 23 5.81 8.69 -4.72
CA THR A 23 6.77 9.53 -3.99
C THR A 23 8.23 9.39 -4.43
N HIS A 24 8.56 8.44 -5.33
CA HIS A 24 9.95 8.12 -5.67
C HIS A 24 10.54 9.01 -6.78
N ARG A 25 9.74 9.86 -7.44
CA ARG A 25 10.18 10.66 -8.59
C ARG A 25 10.29 12.14 -8.24
N HIS A 26 11.25 12.84 -8.86
CA HIS A 26 11.41 14.30 -8.79
C HIS A 26 10.23 15.07 -9.41
N THR A 27 9.37 14.37 -10.13
CA THR A 27 8.11 14.88 -10.68
C THR A 27 7.00 13.96 -10.22
N TRP A 28 5.88 14.53 -9.77
CA TRP A 28 4.70 13.74 -9.39
C TRP A 28 4.29 12.81 -10.53
N ALA A 29 4.06 11.54 -10.20
CA ALA A 29 3.58 10.52 -11.13
C ALA A 29 2.53 9.65 -10.43
N PRO A 30 1.56 9.09 -11.18
CA PRO A 30 0.61 8.14 -10.62
C PRO A 30 1.30 6.91 -10.04
N GLY A 31 0.82 6.42 -8.89
CA GLY A 31 1.42 5.26 -8.26
C GLY A 31 0.98 5.01 -6.82
N HIS A 32 1.62 4.04 -6.19
CA HIS A 32 1.30 3.68 -4.81
C HIS A 32 1.97 4.63 -3.81
N ARG A 33 1.26 4.96 -2.75
CA ARG A 33 1.77 5.76 -1.62
C ARG A 33 1.61 4.99 -0.34
N VAL A 34 2.74 4.72 0.32
CA VAL A 34 2.79 3.96 1.58
C VAL A 34 3.06 4.90 2.74
N HIS A 35 2.35 4.72 3.84
CA HIS A 35 2.60 5.43 5.10
C HIS A 35 2.64 4.45 6.26
N GLN A 36 3.68 4.55 7.09
CA GLN A 36 3.76 3.78 8.31
C GLN A 36 2.86 4.40 9.39
N ALA A 37 1.72 3.77 9.67
CA ALA A 37 0.81 4.23 10.72
C ALA A 37 1.26 3.75 12.11
N SER A 38 1.90 2.59 12.19
CA SER A 38 2.48 2.00 13.41
C SER A 38 3.56 0.98 13.03
N PRO A 39 4.37 0.46 13.98
CA PRO A 39 5.40 -0.54 13.67
C PRO A 39 4.89 -1.83 12.99
N ARG A 40 3.58 -2.10 13.05
CA ARG A 40 2.93 -3.27 12.42
C ARG A 40 1.78 -2.91 11.48
N THR A 41 1.51 -1.63 11.29
CA THR A 41 0.34 -1.18 10.52
C THR A 41 0.81 -0.18 9.49
N ILE A 42 0.54 -0.50 8.24
CA ILE A 42 0.85 0.32 7.08
C ILE A 42 -0.48 0.75 6.45
N ARG A 43 -0.54 2.00 6.03
CA ARG A 43 -1.63 2.52 5.21
C ARG A 43 -1.11 2.74 3.79
N LEU A 44 -1.89 2.31 2.82
CA LEU A 44 -1.55 2.35 1.41
C LEU A 44 -2.67 3.04 0.64
N TRP A 45 -2.30 3.98 -0.23
CA TRP A 45 -3.19 4.65 -1.17
C TRP A 45 -2.65 4.46 -2.59
N HIS A 46 -3.52 4.65 -3.57
CA HIS A 46 -3.15 4.90 -4.94
C HIS A 46 -3.31 6.41 -5.20
N ASP A 47 -2.24 7.09 -5.59
CA ASP A 47 -2.31 8.46 -6.08
C ASP A 47 -2.40 8.41 -7.61
N GLY A 48 -3.60 8.61 -8.16
CA GLY A 48 -3.86 8.48 -9.60
C GLY A 48 -5.33 8.23 -9.93
N PRO A 49 -5.70 8.11 -11.21
CA PRO A 49 -7.03 7.64 -11.62
C PRO A 49 -7.24 6.18 -11.18
N ASP A 50 -8.50 5.73 -11.20
CA ASP A 50 -8.85 4.33 -10.94
C ASP A 50 -8.34 3.79 -9.58
N GLU A 51 -8.34 4.66 -8.55
CA GLU A 51 -7.82 4.34 -7.22
C GLU A 51 -8.36 3.01 -6.69
N GLU A 52 -9.65 2.74 -6.85
CA GLU A 52 -10.28 1.54 -6.30
C GLU A 52 -9.83 0.26 -6.99
N GLN A 53 -9.65 0.29 -8.32
CA GLN A 53 -9.16 -0.86 -9.08
C GLN A 53 -7.72 -1.18 -8.70
N HIS A 54 -6.85 -0.16 -8.65
CA HIS A 54 -5.46 -0.36 -8.23
C HIS A 54 -5.33 -0.78 -6.76
N LEU A 55 -6.19 -0.31 -5.86
CA LEU A 55 -6.20 -0.78 -4.48
C LEU A 55 -6.61 -2.27 -4.40
N ASP A 56 -7.51 -2.75 -5.25
CA ASP A 56 -7.84 -4.18 -5.31
C ASP A 56 -6.65 -5.02 -5.81
N GLU A 57 -5.97 -4.57 -6.88
CA GLU A 57 -4.74 -5.20 -7.39
C GLU A 57 -3.65 -5.28 -6.31
N TYR A 58 -3.40 -4.18 -5.60
CA TYR A 58 -2.45 -4.14 -4.49
C TYR A 58 -2.86 -5.09 -3.38
N ALA A 59 -4.16 -5.21 -3.08
CA ALA A 59 -4.65 -6.12 -2.05
C ALA A 59 -4.38 -7.58 -2.44
N VAL A 60 -4.62 -7.96 -3.69
CA VAL A 60 -4.36 -9.30 -4.20
C VAL A 60 -2.86 -9.64 -4.10
N LEU A 61 -2.00 -8.75 -4.58
CA LEU A 61 -0.54 -8.95 -4.55
C LEU A 61 0.00 -9.06 -3.12
N LEU A 62 -0.40 -8.15 -2.23
CA LEU A 62 0.07 -8.16 -0.85
C LEU A 62 -0.46 -9.35 -0.07
N ARG A 63 -1.69 -9.81 -0.34
CA ARG A 63 -2.22 -11.06 0.22
C ARG A 63 -1.43 -12.28 -0.27
N ALA A 64 -1.09 -12.32 -1.55
CA ALA A 64 -0.26 -13.38 -2.13
C ALA A 64 1.15 -13.41 -1.50
N ALA A 65 1.71 -12.24 -1.18
CA ALA A 65 2.97 -12.11 -0.44
C ALA A 65 2.86 -12.46 1.06
N GLY A 66 1.68 -12.83 1.56
CA GLY A 66 1.45 -13.27 2.94
C GLY A 66 1.09 -12.15 3.93
N TYR A 67 0.82 -10.93 3.46
CA TYR A 67 0.32 -9.86 4.31
C TYR A 67 -1.18 -9.97 4.54
N ILE A 68 -1.63 -9.49 5.70
CA ILE A 68 -3.05 -9.30 6.00
C ILE A 68 -3.45 -7.91 5.51
N VAL A 69 -4.32 -7.87 4.49
CA VAL A 69 -4.76 -6.63 3.85
C VAL A 69 -6.26 -6.42 4.03
N ILE A 70 -6.62 -5.28 4.61
CA ILE A 70 -8.00 -4.84 4.86
C ILE A 70 -8.25 -3.56 4.07
N ALA A 71 -9.25 -3.56 3.20
CA ALA A 71 -9.69 -2.34 2.54
C ALA A 71 -10.49 -1.47 3.52
N GLU A 72 -10.03 -0.24 3.74
CA GLU A 72 -10.70 0.77 4.55
C GLU A 72 -11.31 1.83 3.63
N ARG A 73 -12.62 2.05 3.76
CA ARG A 73 -13.36 3.14 3.10
C ARG A 73 -14.06 4.00 4.14
N PRO A 74 -13.33 4.91 4.82
CA PRO A 74 -13.96 5.81 5.77
C PRO A 74 -14.87 6.80 5.03
N ALA A 75 -16.07 7.06 5.55
CA ALA A 75 -16.99 8.02 4.96
C ALA A 75 -16.32 9.41 4.81
N GLY A 76 -16.37 9.97 3.60
CA GLY A 76 -15.77 11.27 3.28
C GLY A 76 -14.23 11.29 3.20
N GLN A 77 -13.56 10.13 3.22
CA GLN A 77 -12.11 10.03 3.06
C GLN A 77 -11.74 9.20 1.83
N ARG A 78 -10.50 9.37 1.36
CA ARG A 78 -9.94 8.55 0.28
C ARG A 78 -9.90 7.07 0.67
N PRO A 79 -10.24 6.16 -0.27
CA PRO A 79 -10.10 4.72 -0.04
C PRO A 79 -8.64 4.38 0.21
N ARG A 80 -8.39 3.41 1.08
CA ARG A 80 -7.03 3.00 1.45
C ARG A 80 -6.99 1.54 1.86
N LEU A 81 -5.82 0.93 1.77
CA LEU A 81 -5.59 -0.38 2.36
C LEU A 81 -4.85 -0.23 3.67
N ARG A 82 -5.32 -0.98 4.67
CA ARG A 82 -4.59 -1.28 5.89
C ARG A 82 -3.86 -2.60 5.70
N VAL A 83 -2.54 -2.54 5.71
CA VAL A 83 -1.66 -3.70 5.57
C VAL A 83 -1.03 -3.99 6.93
N THR A 84 -1.13 -5.25 7.34
CA THR A 84 -0.54 -5.79 8.57
C THR A 84 0.10 -7.13 8.26
N HIS A 85 0.89 -7.65 9.20
CA HIS A 85 1.56 -8.94 9.09
C HIS A 85 1.18 -9.76 10.31
N ARG A 86 1.13 -11.07 10.12
CA ARG A 86 0.81 -12.04 11.17
C ARG A 86 1.92 -12.12 12.22
#